data_AF-A0A968HW89-F1
#
_entry.id   AF-A0A968HW89-F1
#
_cell.length_a   1.000
_cell.length_b   1.000
_cell.length_c   1.000
_cell.angle_alpha   90.00
_cell.angle_beta   90.00
_cell.angle_gamma   90.00
#
_symmetry.space_group_name_H-M   'P 1'
#
loop_
_entity.id
_entity.type
_entity.pdbx_description
1 polymer ?
#
loop_
_entity_poly.entity_id
_entity_poly.type
_entity_poly.pdbx_seq_one_letter_code
_entity_poly.pdbx_strand_id
1 'polypeptide(L)'
;KLVASTRWLALGPFPIQPSELIKPFLILQGAHVFSSWERLTKGERLGWLVLFSLALVGILIQPNLSTTALCGMALWFIALSAGLRYKSLLTVAMVGVGLAALSVLRNPYQQNRILSFLNPWQQPLGDGYQLSQSLLGVGSGGLIGAGYGESQLKLSYLPIQHTDFIFSVFAEEFGLLGGLFLLTFLAIFSSLAWRVAIKTSNTEHRLIAVGALILLVGQSLINIGVVVGVLPTTGLPLPFFSYGGNSMISSLFIAGLLIRVARESQNAEVLVLPHAGNGQPALIRLVGDNNSVPTARTRRTKTEANQTPHRVFLPREVQKPGANSPASLRRHRRRSLIQRIFGQSNVRSSTSQGKPQPSHSVEEARHLRIQALKKRRQHRLR
;
A
#
# COMPACT_ATOMS: atom_id res chain seq x y z
N LYS A 1 36.09 0.94 5.75
CA LYS A 1 35.09 0.39 6.69
C LYS A 1 33.71 0.46 6.04
N LEU A 2 33.25 -0.65 5.46
CA LEU A 2 31.91 -0.81 4.88
C LEU A 2 30.93 -1.11 6.03
N VAL A 3 30.36 -0.07 6.62
CA VAL A 3 29.24 -0.22 7.58
C VAL A 3 28.08 0.65 7.09
N ALA A 4 27.53 0.26 5.95
CA ALA A 4 26.17 0.62 5.58
C ALA A 4 25.49 -0.71 5.34
N SER A 5 24.59 -1.13 6.25
CA SER A 5 23.78 -2.33 6.07
C SER A 5 23.25 -2.37 4.65
N THR A 6 23.55 -3.45 3.93
CA THR A 6 23.11 -3.73 2.55
C THR A 6 21.58 -3.91 2.53
N ARG A 7 20.85 -2.82 2.76
CA ARG A 7 19.38 -2.75 2.83
C ARG A 7 18.72 -2.64 1.45
N TRP A 8 19.54 -2.43 0.42
CA TRP A 8 19.10 -2.09 -0.92
C TRP A 8 19.66 -3.11 -1.91
N LEU A 9 18.77 -3.81 -2.61
CA LEU A 9 19.12 -4.53 -3.83
C LEU A 9 19.09 -3.52 -4.97
N ALA A 10 20.26 -3.20 -5.52
CA ALA A 10 20.35 -2.38 -6.72
C ALA A 10 19.93 -3.23 -7.94
N LEU A 11 18.64 -3.19 -8.29
CA LEU A 11 18.12 -3.77 -9.52
C LEU A 11 18.17 -2.70 -10.60
N GLY A 12 19.36 -2.51 -11.19
CA GLY A 12 19.61 -1.46 -12.19
C GLY A 12 19.46 -0.05 -11.58
N PRO A 13 18.73 0.89 -12.22
CA PRO A 13 18.58 2.26 -11.71
C PRO A 13 17.66 2.38 -10.49
N PHE A 14 16.98 1.29 -10.08
CA PHE A 14 16.02 1.31 -8.98
C PHE A 14 16.58 0.55 -7.77
N PRO A 15 16.96 1.26 -6.68
CA PRO A 15 17.34 0.60 -5.45
C PRO A 15 16.07 0.07 -4.77
N ILE A 16 15.94 -1.25 -4.64
CA ILE A 16 14.79 -1.92 -4.03
C ILE A 16 15.09 -2.24 -2.58
N GLN A 17 14.18 -1.85 -1.68
CA GLN A 17 14.25 -2.21 -0.27
C GLN A 17 13.28 -3.37 0.02
N PRO A 18 13.78 -4.60 0.29
CA PRO A 18 12.92 -5.77 0.48
C PRO A 18 11.96 -5.64 1.66
N SER A 19 12.39 -4.99 2.75
CA SER A 19 11.57 -4.84 3.97
C SER A 19 10.31 -4.00 3.74
N GLU A 20 10.31 -3.12 2.75
CA GLU A 20 9.14 -2.33 2.38
C GLU A 20 8.23 -3.10 1.43
N LEU A 21 8.79 -3.83 0.46
CA LEU A 21 8.02 -4.60 -0.51
C LEU A 21 7.37 -5.85 0.06
N ILE A 22 7.90 -6.44 1.14
CA ILE A 22 7.31 -7.65 1.74
C ILE A 22 5.94 -7.38 2.39
N LYS A 23 5.69 -6.14 2.83
CA LYS A 23 4.46 -5.71 3.52
C LYS A 23 3.16 -6.14 2.82
N PRO A 24 2.92 -5.82 1.53
CA PRO A 24 1.71 -6.25 0.83
C PRO A 24 1.61 -7.78 0.69
N PHE A 25 2.71 -8.47 0.40
CA PHE A 25 2.71 -9.93 0.28
C PHE A 25 2.42 -10.62 1.62
N LEU A 26 2.92 -10.04 2.71
CA LEU A 26 2.69 -10.53 4.06
C LEU A 26 1.22 -10.37 4.48
N ILE A 27 0.54 -9.30 4.04
CA ILE A 27 -0.93 -9.19 4.19
C ILE A 27 -1.65 -10.29 3.40
N LEU A 28 -1.32 -10.44 2.11
CA LEU A 28 -2.00 -11.41 1.23
C LEU A 28 -1.83 -12.84 1.76
N GLN A 29 -0.59 -13.22 2.08
CA GLN A 29 -0.30 -14.55 2.61
C GLN A 29 -0.90 -14.75 4.01
N GLY A 30 -0.83 -13.73 4.87
CA GLY A 30 -1.45 -13.75 6.19
C GLY A 30 -2.95 -13.99 6.09
N ALA A 31 -3.64 -13.19 5.26
CA ALA A 31 -5.08 -13.31 5.06
C ALA A 31 -5.48 -14.69 4.51
N HIS A 32 -4.74 -15.23 3.55
CA HIS A 32 -5.01 -16.54 2.97
C HIS A 32 -4.86 -17.70 3.97
N VAL A 33 -3.79 -17.66 4.78
CA VAL A 33 -3.51 -18.72 5.77
C VAL A 33 -4.48 -18.62 6.94
N PHE A 34 -4.74 -17.42 7.45
CA PHE A 34 -5.60 -17.23 8.61
C PHE A 34 -7.09 -17.40 8.26
N SER A 35 -7.51 -17.17 7.01
CA SER A 35 -8.90 -17.44 6.58
C SER A 35 -9.23 -18.94 6.59
N SER A 36 -8.23 -19.79 6.35
CA SER A 36 -8.36 -21.26 6.30
C SER A 36 -7.83 -21.95 7.57
N TRP A 37 -7.50 -21.18 8.62
CA TRP A 37 -6.77 -21.65 9.79
C TRP A 37 -7.35 -22.91 10.45
N GLU A 38 -8.68 -22.97 10.57
CA GLU A 38 -9.36 -24.10 11.21
C GLU A 38 -9.24 -25.40 10.41
N ARG A 39 -9.12 -25.31 9.08
CA ARG A 39 -9.00 -26.46 8.17
C ARG A 39 -7.58 -27.02 8.12
N LEU A 40 -6.57 -26.23 8.49
CA LEU A 40 -5.18 -26.65 8.49
C LEU A 40 -4.90 -27.65 9.61
N THR A 41 -4.08 -28.66 9.30
CA THR A 41 -3.54 -29.59 10.27
C THR A 41 -2.57 -28.90 11.24
N LYS A 42 -2.30 -29.52 12.39
CA LYS A 42 -1.35 -28.97 13.38
C LYS A 42 0.06 -28.75 12.78
N GLY A 43 0.51 -29.64 11.90
CA GLY A 43 1.80 -29.54 11.21
C GLY A 43 1.85 -28.35 10.25
N GLU A 44 0.81 -28.14 9.44
CA GLU A 44 0.71 -26.99 8.52
C GLU A 44 0.65 -25.66 9.28
N ARG A 45 -0.14 -25.59 10.36
CA ARG A 45 -0.19 -24.39 11.22
C ARG A 45 1.19 -24.04 11.77
N LEU A 46 1.93 -25.03 12.25
CA LEU A 46 3.29 -24.83 12.73
C LEU A 46 4.22 -24.37 11.60
N GLY A 47 4.13 -25.01 10.42
CA GLY A 47 4.91 -24.63 9.24
C GLY A 47 4.70 -23.17 8.84
N TRP A 48 3.45 -22.70 8.80
CA TRP A 48 3.15 -21.30 8.49
C TRP A 48 3.62 -20.33 9.57
N LEU A 49 3.48 -20.68 10.86
CA LEU A 49 4.00 -19.86 11.96
C LEU A 49 5.53 -19.73 11.88
N VAL A 50 6.23 -20.82 11.54
CA VAL A 50 7.69 -20.81 11.33
C VAL A 50 8.04 -19.93 10.13
N LEU A 51 7.30 -20.01 9.02
CA LEU A 51 7.55 -19.16 7.85
C LEU A 51 7.33 -17.67 8.15
N PHE A 52 6.25 -17.31 8.84
CA PHE A 52 6.02 -15.92 9.26
C PHE A 52 7.08 -15.45 10.26
N SER A 53 7.47 -16.30 11.21
CA SER A 53 8.55 -16.00 12.15
C SER A 53 9.88 -15.78 11.42
N LEU A 54 10.22 -16.64 10.45
CA LEU A 54 11.43 -16.51 9.63
C LEU A 54 11.42 -15.21 8.82
N ALA A 55 10.28 -14.84 8.24
CA ALA A 55 10.13 -13.56 7.53
C ALA A 55 10.37 -12.37 8.47
N LEU A 56 9.80 -12.37 9.67
CA LEU A 56 10.00 -11.32 10.67
C LEU A 56 11.45 -11.26 11.16
N VAL A 57 12.08 -12.42 11.42
CA VAL A 57 13.49 -12.51 11.80
C VAL A 57 14.39 -12.00 10.67
N GLY A 58 14.07 -12.31 9.41
CA GLY A 58 14.77 -11.79 8.24
C GLY A 58 14.75 -10.26 8.17
N ILE A 59 13.62 -9.63 8.51
CA ILE A 59 13.51 -8.17 8.61
C ILE A 59 14.32 -7.65 9.82
N LEU A 60 14.29 -8.36 10.94
CA LEU A 60 15.00 -7.98 12.15
C LEU A 60 16.53 -8.00 11.99
N ILE A 61 17.06 -8.95 11.20
CA ILE A 61 18.48 -9.04 10.81
C ILE A 61 18.95 -7.77 10.07
N GLN A 62 18.04 -7.02 9.43
CA GLN A 62 18.33 -5.74 8.78
C GLN A 62 18.27 -4.54 9.73
N PRO A 63 18.74 -4.70 10.98
CA PRO A 63 18.35 -3.98 12.20
C PRO A 63 17.11 -3.07 12.09
N ASN A 64 15.99 -3.59 11.59
CA ASN A 64 14.75 -2.82 11.38
C ASN A 64 13.65 -3.29 12.34
N LEU A 65 13.82 -2.94 13.62
CA LEU A 65 12.88 -3.31 14.68
C LEU A 65 11.47 -2.77 14.42
N SER A 66 11.34 -1.51 14.00
CA SER A 66 10.04 -0.85 13.79
C SER A 66 9.23 -1.50 12.67
N THR A 67 9.87 -1.84 11.54
CA THR A 67 9.21 -2.55 10.43
C THR A 67 8.81 -3.96 10.86
N THR A 68 9.67 -4.65 11.61
CA THR A 68 9.35 -5.97 12.16
C THR A 68 8.16 -5.91 13.11
N ALA A 69 8.13 -4.94 14.01
CA ALA A 69 7.03 -4.72 14.95
C ALA A 69 5.72 -4.38 14.23
N LEU A 70 5.76 -3.51 13.22
CA LEU A 70 4.59 -3.16 12.41
C LEU A 70 4.05 -4.36 11.63
N CYS A 71 4.91 -5.15 10.97
CA CYS A 71 4.50 -6.36 10.27
C CYS A 71 3.95 -7.43 11.23
N GLY A 72 4.59 -7.61 12.39
CA GLY A 72 4.10 -8.51 13.44
C GLY A 72 2.75 -8.08 13.99
N MET A 73 2.56 -6.77 14.23
CA MET A 73 1.29 -6.19 14.64
C MET A 73 0.21 -6.42 13.58
N ALA A 74 0.52 -6.24 12.30
CA ALA A 74 -0.41 -6.53 11.21
C ALA A 74 -0.84 -8.01 11.19
N LEU A 75 0.11 -8.95 11.28
CA LEU A 75 -0.21 -10.39 11.37
C LEU A 75 -1.05 -10.71 12.61
N TRP A 76 -0.74 -10.09 13.74
CA TRP A 76 -1.48 -10.28 14.98
C TRP A 76 -2.94 -9.80 14.85
N PHE A 77 -3.18 -8.63 14.26
CA PHE A 77 -4.54 -8.13 14.02
C PHE A 77 -5.29 -8.93 12.96
N ILE A 78 -4.60 -9.43 11.93
CA ILE A 78 -5.19 -10.36 10.96
C ILE A 78 -5.63 -11.65 11.67
N ALA A 79 -4.76 -12.24 12.48
CA ALA A 79 -5.06 -13.45 13.25
C ALA A 79 -6.19 -13.23 14.27
N LEU A 80 -6.23 -12.07 14.91
CA LEU A 80 -7.32 -11.66 15.79
C LEU A 80 -8.65 -11.58 15.03
N SER A 81 -8.66 -10.92 13.86
CA SER A 81 -9.86 -10.81 13.03
C SER A 81 -10.32 -12.14 12.41
N ALA A 82 -9.40 -13.10 12.28
CA ALA A 82 -9.70 -14.47 11.87
C ALA A 82 -10.35 -15.30 12.98
N GLY A 83 -10.41 -14.80 14.22
CA GLY A 83 -11.06 -15.49 15.34
C GLY A 83 -10.16 -16.49 16.08
N LEU A 84 -8.83 -16.37 15.99
CA LEU A 84 -7.93 -17.23 16.73
C LEU A 84 -8.11 -17.08 18.25
N ARG A 85 -7.83 -18.15 18.99
CA ARG A 85 -7.97 -18.18 20.46
C ARG A 85 -7.13 -17.08 21.10
N TYR A 86 -7.77 -16.23 21.91
CA TYR A 86 -7.11 -15.13 22.65
C TYR A 86 -5.88 -15.58 23.44
N LYS A 87 -5.92 -16.77 24.07
CA LYS A 87 -4.76 -17.32 24.81
C LYS A 87 -3.53 -17.46 23.91
N SER A 88 -3.69 -18.01 22.71
CA SER A 88 -2.60 -18.18 21.74
C SER A 88 -2.08 -16.83 21.23
N LEU A 89 -2.98 -15.88 20.97
CA LEU A 89 -2.62 -14.53 20.55
C LEU A 89 -1.84 -13.78 21.63
N LEU A 90 -2.22 -13.94 22.90
CA LEU A 90 -1.52 -13.36 24.04
C LEU A 90 -0.11 -13.97 24.20
N THR A 91 0.02 -15.30 24.10
CA THR A 91 1.34 -15.96 24.15
C THR A 91 2.27 -15.45 23.05
N VAL A 92 1.79 -15.35 21.81
CA VAL A 92 2.59 -14.83 20.69
C VAL A 92 2.97 -13.36 20.90
N ALA A 93 2.05 -12.53 21.40
CA ALA A 93 2.35 -11.14 21.72
C ALA A 93 3.44 -11.02 22.79
N MET A 94 3.34 -11.80 23.88
CA MET A 94 4.35 -11.80 24.95
C MET A 94 5.72 -12.28 24.46
N VAL A 95 5.77 -13.32 23.64
CA VAL A 95 7.01 -13.78 23.01
C VAL A 95 7.59 -12.70 22.10
N GLY A 96 6.76 -12.05 21.29
CA GLY A 96 7.18 -10.95 20.41
C GLY A 96 7.78 -9.77 21.18
N VAL A 97 7.13 -9.34 22.27
CA VAL A 97 7.63 -8.28 23.16
C VAL A 97 8.95 -8.71 23.83
N GLY A 98 9.04 -9.95 24.30
CA GLY A 98 10.27 -10.51 24.89
C GLY A 98 11.44 -10.53 23.91
N LEU A 99 11.21 -10.93 22.65
CA LEU A 99 12.22 -10.92 21.60
C LEU A 99 12.63 -9.49 21.22
N ALA A 100 11.68 -8.55 21.16
CA ALA A 100 11.98 -7.14 20.93
C ALA A 100 12.85 -6.56 22.06
N ALA A 101 12.51 -6.85 23.32
CA ALA A 101 13.29 -6.44 24.48
C ALA A 101 14.71 -7.04 24.46
N LEU A 102 14.85 -8.32 24.14
CA LEU A 102 16.15 -8.97 24.00
C LEU A 102 16.98 -8.35 22.87
N SER A 103 16.37 -8.04 21.73
CA SER A 103 17.01 -7.33 20.61
C SER A 103 17.55 -5.97 21.06
N VAL A 104 16.74 -5.20 21.80
CA VAL A 104 17.13 -3.90 22.34
C VAL A 104 18.32 -4.06 23.30
N LEU A 105 18.28 -5.02 24.23
CA LEU A 105 19.35 -5.25 25.19
C LEU A 105 20.67 -5.71 24.55
N ARG A 106 20.62 -6.30 23.34
CA ARG A 106 21.82 -6.74 22.62
C ARG A 106 22.39 -5.69 21.69
N ASN A 107 21.59 -4.72 21.24
CA ASN A 107 21.98 -3.79 20.20
C ASN A 107 22.14 -2.36 20.77
N PRO A 108 23.38 -1.85 20.94
CA PRO A 108 23.62 -0.55 21.56
C PRO A 108 22.94 0.60 20.80
N TYR A 109 22.77 0.47 19.48
CA TYR A 109 22.04 1.43 18.67
C TYR A 109 20.55 1.54 19.05
N GLN A 110 19.90 0.42 19.35
CA GLN A 110 18.49 0.42 19.77
C GLN A 110 18.35 1.00 21.18
N GLN A 111 19.33 0.75 22.07
CA GLN A 111 19.35 1.33 23.41
C GLN A 111 19.48 2.84 23.36
N ASN A 112 20.41 3.35 22.55
CA ASN A 112 20.60 4.79 22.38
C ASN A 112 19.31 5.47 21.91
N ARG A 113 18.56 4.86 20.98
CA ARG A 113 17.25 5.41 20.55
C ARG A 113 16.23 5.52 21.69
N ILE A 114 16.21 4.57 22.61
CA ILE A 114 15.31 4.61 23.78
C ILE A 114 15.79 5.65 24.79
N LEU A 115 17.10 5.72 25.05
CA LEU A 115 17.67 6.71 25.96
C LEU A 115 17.49 8.14 25.42
N SER A 116 17.74 8.36 24.14
CA SER A 116 17.49 9.63 23.44
C SER A 116 16.01 9.97 23.34
N PHE A 117 15.11 8.98 23.38
CA PHE A 117 13.68 9.24 23.50
C PHE A 117 13.29 9.72 24.90
N LEU A 118 13.81 9.08 25.95
CA LEU A 118 13.55 9.45 27.34
C LEU A 118 14.12 10.82 27.68
N ASN A 119 15.30 11.15 27.15
CA ASN A 119 15.91 12.46 27.33
C ASN A 119 16.62 12.94 26.04
N PRO A 120 15.87 13.53 25.09
CA PRO A 120 16.44 14.01 23.83
C PRO A 120 17.42 15.19 24.02
N TRP A 121 17.31 15.89 25.15
CA TRP A 121 18.09 17.10 25.45
C TRP A 121 19.45 16.81 26.08
N GLN A 122 19.73 15.57 26.47
CA GLN A 122 21.06 15.18 26.99
C GLN A 122 22.15 15.19 25.91
N GLN A 123 21.80 14.81 24.68
CA GLN A 123 22.72 14.80 23.55
C GLN A 123 22.08 15.47 22.32
N PRO A 124 21.84 16.79 22.39
CA PRO A 124 21.14 17.50 21.33
C PRO A 124 21.97 17.60 20.06
N LEU A 125 23.28 17.33 20.07
CA LEU A 125 24.13 17.28 18.87
C LEU A 125 24.46 15.85 18.42
N GLY A 126 23.94 14.83 19.13
CA GLY A 126 24.21 13.42 18.89
C GLY A 126 22.94 12.64 18.52
N ASP A 127 22.73 11.49 19.16
CA ASP A 127 21.61 10.58 18.85
C ASP A 127 20.23 11.21 19.13
N GLY A 128 20.15 12.21 20.00
CA GLY A 128 18.93 12.98 20.31
C GLY A 128 18.64 14.15 19.37
N TYR A 129 19.56 14.50 18.46
CA TYR A 129 19.42 15.69 17.60
C TYR A 129 18.16 15.64 16.73
N GLN A 130 17.88 14.50 16.11
CA GLN A 130 16.72 14.37 15.21
C GLN A 130 15.40 14.58 15.95
N LEU A 131 15.26 13.97 17.13
CA LEU A 131 14.03 14.08 17.92
C LEU A 131 13.88 15.47 18.54
N SER A 132 14.96 16.05 19.08
CA SER A 132 14.91 17.40 19.67
C SER A 132 14.58 18.47 18.62
N GLN A 133 15.20 18.43 17.44
CA GLN A 133 14.87 19.35 16.34
C GLN A 133 13.44 19.15 15.83
N SER A 134 12.97 17.90 15.77
CA SER A 134 11.58 17.60 15.44
C SER A 134 10.61 18.27 16.41
N LEU A 135 10.86 18.11 17.72
CA LEU A 135 10.04 18.73 18.76
C LEU A 135 10.07 20.26 18.70
N LEU A 136 11.24 20.85 18.45
CA LEU A 136 11.39 22.30 18.28
C LEU A 136 10.60 22.81 17.08
N GLY A 137 10.65 22.12 15.93
CA GLY A 137 9.90 22.51 14.74
C GLY A 137 8.39 22.37 14.89
N VAL A 138 7.93 21.28 15.51
CA VAL A 138 6.52 21.12 15.87
C VAL A 138 6.07 22.25 16.81
N GLY A 139 6.91 22.62 17.78
CA GLY A 139 6.64 23.70 18.72
C GLY A 139 6.63 25.09 18.06
N SER A 140 7.56 25.37 17.14
CA SER A 140 7.67 26.67 16.46
C SER A 140 6.54 26.94 15.47
N GLY A 141 5.84 25.91 15.00
CA GLY A 141 4.67 26.07 14.14
C GLY A 141 3.48 26.77 14.82
N GLY A 142 3.42 26.80 16.15
CA GLY A 142 2.29 27.45 16.86
C GLY A 142 0.92 26.91 16.40
N LEU A 143 -0.09 27.78 16.35
CA LEU A 143 -1.45 27.38 15.95
C LEU A 143 -1.64 27.31 14.43
N ILE A 144 -1.12 28.31 13.69
CA ILE A 144 -1.41 28.54 12.26
C ILE A 144 -0.24 28.12 11.36
N GLY A 145 0.96 27.91 11.92
CA GLY A 145 2.17 27.60 11.18
C GLY A 145 3.01 28.82 10.85
N ALA A 146 4.27 28.58 10.48
CA ALA A 146 5.19 29.59 10.00
C ALA A 146 4.89 30.06 8.56
N GLY A 147 4.10 29.30 7.80
CA GLY A 147 3.81 29.54 6.38
C GLY A 147 4.43 28.47 5.49
N TYR A 148 3.74 28.17 4.38
CA TYR A 148 4.19 27.13 3.44
C TYR A 148 5.51 27.50 2.77
N GLY A 149 6.50 26.61 2.87
CA GLY A 149 7.84 26.83 2.31
C GLY A 149 8.82 27.53 3.25
N GLU A 150 8.34 28.09 4.37
CA GLU A 150 9.12 28.87 5.32
C GLU A 150 9.69 28.03 6.47
N SER A 151 9.55 26.70 6.42
CA SER A 151 10.15 25.81 7.43
C SER A 151 11.67 25.96 7.47
N GLN A 152 12.19 26.33 8.64
CA GLN A 152 13.62 26.45 8.87
C GLN A 152 14.28 25.08 8.93
N LEU A 153 13.53 24.03 9.33
CA LEU A 153 14.04 22.66 9.34
C LEU A 153 14.62 22.26 7.98
N LYS A 154 13.98 22.69 6.88
CA LYS A 154 14.39 22.39 5.49
C LYS A 154 15.84 22.77 5.16
N LEU A 155 16.43 23.74 5.87
CA LEU A 155 17.79 24.26 5.66
C LEU A 155 18.91 23.37 6.24
N SER A 156 18.70 22.05 6.28
CA SER A 156 19.62 21.05 6.86
C SER A 156 19.72 21.04 8.37
N TYR A 157 18.75 21.62 9.09
CA TYR A 157 18.65 21.46 10.54
C TYR A 157 18.09 20.09 10.94
N LEU A 158 17.54 19.33 9.99
CA LEU A 158 17.05 17.97 10.24
C LEU A 158 17.51 16.99 9.14
N PRO A 159 18.45 16.06 9.45
CA PRO A 159 19.09 15.21 8.45
C PRO A 159 18.14 14.26 7.69
N ILE A 160 17.08 13.80 8.37
CA ILE A 160 16.11 12.81 7.84
C ILE A 160 14.71 13.45 7.74
N GLN A 161 14.66 14.72 7.34
CA GLN A 161 13.41 15.50 7.27
C GLN A 161 12.45 15.06 6.17
N HIS A 162 12.95 14.44 5.10
CA HIS A 162 12.13 14.12 3.94
C HIS A 162 11.44 12.74 4.04
N THR A 163 11.95 11.85 4.90
CA THR A 163 11.36 10.53 5.13
C THR A 163 10.66 10.50 6.49
N ASP A 164 11.40 10.24 7.55
CA ASP A 164 10.83 9.79 8.83
C ASP A 164 10.32 10.96 9.68
N PHE A 165 10.83 12.18 9.44
CA PHE A 165 10.43 13.39 10.17
C PHE A 165 9.71 14.43 9.30
N ILE A 166 9.14 14.01 8.16
CA ILE A 166 8.41 14.93 7.26
C ILE A 166 7.22 15.61 7.95
N PHE A 167 6.59 14.92 8.92
CA PHE A 167 5.50 15.51 9.69
C PHE A 167 5.97 16.67 10.56
N SER A 168 7.25 16.72 10.97
CA SER A 168 7.79 17.85 11.74
C SER A 168 7.84 19.12 10.89
N VAL A 169 8.26 18.99 9.64
CA VAL A 169 8.29 20.09 8.67
C VAL A 169 6.86 20.55 8.40
N PHE A 170 5.93 19.61 8.18
CA PHE A 170 4.53 19.94 7.97
C PHE A 170 3.90 20.65 9.19
N ALA A 171 4.20 20.20 10.41
CA ALA A 171 3.71 20.82 11.64
C ALA A 171 4.31 22.21 11.86
N GLU A 172 5.56 22.45 11.46
CA GLU A 172 6.15 23.80 11.49
C GLU A 172 5.44 24.74 10.51
N GLU A 173 5.15 24.27 9.29
CA GLU A 173 4.56 25.11 8.22
C GLU A 173 3.08 25.42 8.41
N PHE A 174 2.31 24.46 8.92
CA PHE A 174 0.85 24.55 9.05
C PHE A 174 0.35 24.59 10.50
N GLY A 175 1.26 24.49 11.47
CA GLY A 175 0.96 24.55 12.90
C GLY A 175 0.06 23.42 13.37
N LEU A 176 -0.53 23.65 14.55
CA LEU A 176 -1.49 22.73 15.16
C LEU A 176 -2.71 22.47 14.26
N LEU A 177 -3.23 23.50 13.56
CA LEU A 177 -4.40 23.36 12.70
C LEU A 177 -4.13 22.40 11.53
N GLY A 178 -2.98 22.51 10.88
CA GLY A 178 -2.56 21.56 9.85
C GLY A 178 -2.43 20.13 10.39
N GLY A 179 -1.80 19.99 11.56
CA GLY A 179 -1.68 18.70 12.24
C GLY A 179 -3.03 18.04 12.54
N LEU A 180 -3.98 18.81 13.08
CA LEU A 180 -5.35 18.35 13.35
C LEU A 180 -6.11 17.99 12.07
N PHE A 181 -5.93 18.77 11.01
CA PHE A 181 -6.50 18.47 9.70
C PHE A 181 -5.99 17.12 9.16
N LEU A 182 -4.68 16.87 9.23
CA LEU A 182 -4.09 15.60 8.83
C LEU A 182 -4.61 14.43 9.68
N LEU A 183 -4.71 14.60 11.00
CA LEU A 183 -5.26 13.59 11.89
C LEU A 183 -6.73 13.29 11.58
N THR A 184 -7.51 14.31 11.25
CA THR A 184 -8.91 14.13 10.83
C THR A 184 -8.99 13.39 9.50
N PHE A 185 -8.15 13.73 8.52
CA PHE A 185 -8.07 12.98 7.27
C PHE A 185 -7.70 11.50 7.51
N LEU A 186 -6.73 11.24 8.39
CA LEU A 186 -6.34 9.89 8.78
C LEU A 186 -7.48 9.14 9.49
N ALA A 187 -8.25 9.81 10.34
CA ALA A 187 -9.41 9.25 11.02
C ALA A 187 -10.54 8.91 10.02
N ILE A 188 -10.80 9.78 9.05
CA ILE A 188 -11.76 9.52 7.97
C ILE A 188 -11.31 8.31 7.15
N PHE A 189 -10.05 8.28 6.70
CA PHE A 189 -9.49 7.16 5.96
C PHE A 189 -9.58 5.84 6.75
N SER A 190 -9.21 5.88 8.04
CA SER A 190 -9.33 4.73 8.95
C SER A 190 -10.78 4.24 9.07
N SER A 191 -11.74 5.16 9.23
CA SER A 191 -13.16 4.81 9.30
C SER A 191 -13.66 4.17 8.01
N LEU A 192 -13.18 4.61 6.84
CA LEU A 192 -13.54 4.04 5.55
C LEU A 192 -12.96 2.63 5.37
N ALA A 193 -11.67 2.46 5.67
CA ALA A 193 -11.00 1.16 5.63
C ALA A 193 -11.65 0.15 6.60
N TRP A 194 -12.02 0.60 7.80
CA TRP A 194 -12.76 -0.20 8.78
C TRP A 194 -14.16 -0.58 8.29
N ARG A 195 -14.89 0.36 7.67
CA ARG A 195 -16.20 0.08 7.05
C ARG A 195 -16.08 -0.99 5.95
N VAL A 196 -15.04 -0.94 5.13
CA VAL A 196 -14.77 -1.98 4.11
C VAL A 196 -14.57 -3.35 4.76
N ALA A 197 -13.77 -3.42 5.83
CA ALA A 197 -13.55 -4.68 6.54
C ALA A 197 -14.86 -5.28 7.10
N ILE A 198 -15.73 -4.46 7.70
CA ILE A 198 -17.01 -4.94 8.27
C ILE A 198 -18.01 -5.38 7.20
N LYS A 199 -18.11 -4.63 6.08
CA LYS A 199 -19.09 -4.93 5.02
C LYS A 199 -18.77 -6.16 4.18
N THR A 200 -17.56 -6.68 4.28
CA THR A 200 -17.09 -7.77 3.44
C THR A 200 -17.57 -9.12 3.97
N SER A 201 -18.25 -9.91 3.12
CA SER A 201 -18.74 -11.25 3.45
C SER A 201 -17.64 -12.32 3.43
N ASN A 202 -16.70 -12.22 2.49
CA ASN A 202 -15.57 -13.15 2.40
C ASN A 202 -14.54 -12.87 3.50
N THR A 203 -14.27 -13.88 4.34
CA THR A 203 -13.29 -13.80 5.42
C THR A 203 -11.90 -13.38 4.93
N GLU A 204 -11.40 -13.96 3.84
CA GLU A 204 -10.06 -13.63 3.31
C GLU A 204 -9.96 -12.15 2.91
N HIS A 205 -10.97 -11.64 2.22
CA HIS A 205 -11.02 -10.23 1.81
C HIS A 205 -11.09 -9.29 3.03
N ARG A 206 -11.90 -9.65 4.05
CA ARG A 206 -11.95 -8.90 5.31
C ARG A 206 -10.59 -8.84 5.99
N LEU A 207 -9.85 -9.96 6.02
CA LEU A 207 -8.51 -10.02 6.61
C LEU A 207 -7.50 -9.16 5.84
N ILE A 208 -7.58 -9.12 4.50
CA ILE A 208 -6.76 -8.21 3.67
C ILE A 208 -7.05 -6.75 4.05
N ALA A 209 -8.33 -6.37 4.20
CA ALA A 209 -8.71 -5.01 4.58
C ALA A 209 -8.18 -4.62 5.97
N VAL A 210 -8.22 -5.54 6.95
CA VAL A 210 -7.65 -5.33 8.29
C VAL A 210 -6.13 -5.15 8.22
N GLY A 211 -5.43 -6.01 7.47
CA GLY A 211 -3.98 -5.88 7.28
C GLY A 211 -3.60 -4.54 6.63
N ALA A 212 -4.34 -4.13 5.61
CA ALA A 212 -4.14 -2.85 4.93
C ALA A 212 -4.38 -1.64 5.86
N LEU A 213 -5.43 -1.71 6.69
CA LEU A 213 -5.72 -0.69 7.70
C LEU A 213 -4.54 -0.54 8.67
N ILE A 214 -4.01 -1.64 9.22
CA ILE A 214 -2.90 -1.59 10.18
C ILE A 214 -1.62 -1.07 9.53
N LEU A 215 -1.28 -1.52 8.31
CA LEU A 215 -0.04 -1.08 7.65
C LEU A 215 -0.10 0.37 7.16
N LEU A 216 -1.26 0.89 6.75
CA LEU A 216 -1.37 2.29 6.33
C LEU A 216 -1.59 3.20 7.54
N VAL A 217 -2.63 2.95 8.34
CA VAL A 217 -3.00 3.84 9.45
C VAL A 217 -2.05 3.66 10.64
N GLY A 218 -1.71 2.42 10.99
CA GLY A 218 -0.78 2.15 12.09
C GLY A 218 0.61 2.72 11.80
N GLN A 219 1.12 2.60 10.57
CA GLN A 219 2.39 3.21 10.19
C GLN A 219 2.33 4.75 10.28
N SER A 220 1.24 5.38 9.83
CA SER A 220 1.05 6.83 9.97
C SER A 220 1.03 7.29 11.43
N LEU A 221 0.29 6.59 12.29
CA LEU A 221 0.20 6.91 13.71
C LEU A 221 1.54 6.74 14.42
N ILE A 222 2.30 5.68 14.10
CA ILE A 222 3.64 5.48 14.65
C ILE A 222 4.57 6.62 14.22
N ASN A 223 4.56 6.99 12.94
CA ASN A 223 5.39 8.09 12.43
C ASN A 223 5.08 9.41 13.13
N ILE A 224 3.80 9.79 13.20
CA ILE A 224 3.35 11.01 13.88
C ILE A 224 3.70 10.97 15.37
N GLY A 225 3.50 9.82 16.02
CA GLY A 225 3.83 9.62 17.44
C GLY A 225 5.33 9.78 17.73
N VAL A 226 6.20 9.38 16.79
CA VAL A 226 7.64 9.63 16.91
C VAL A 226 7.98 11.11 16.79
N VAL A 227 7.40 11.78 15.80
CA VAL A 227 7.70 13.19 15.52
C VAL A 227 7.29 14.11 16.67
N VAL A 228 6.19 13.77 17.36
CA VAL A 228 5.67 14.51 18.52
C VAL A 228 6.28 14.02 19.85
N GLY A 229 7.17 13.02 19.83
CA GLY A 229 7.86 12.54 21.02
C GLY A 229 7.00 11.67 21.95
N VAL A 230 5.95 11.04 21.45
CA VAL A 230 5.14 10.03 22.17
C VAL A 230 5.75 8.63 22.04
N LEU A 231 6.47 8.36 20.95
CA LEU A 231 7.13 7.08 20.68
C LEU A 231 8.63 7.26 20.40
N PRO A 232 9.47 6.25 20.68
CA PRO A 232 10.89 6.31 20.41
C PRO A 232 11.17 6.36 18.91
N THR A 233 12.25 7.02 18.51
CA THR A 233 12.55 7.28 17.09
C THR A 233 12.52 6.00 16.25
N THR A 234 11.57 5.95 15.33
CA THR A 234 11.41 4.86 14.35
C THR A 234 11.94 5.30 12.99
N GLY A 235 12.34 4.33 12.16
CA GLY A 235 12.74 4.59 10.77
C GLY A 235 11.60 4.31 9.79
N LEU A 236 10.35 4.59 10.19
CA LEU A 236 9.17 4.29 9.38
C LEU A 236 8.69 5.58 8.68
N PRO A 237 8.60 5.59 7.35
CA PRO A 237 8.06 6.74 6.61
C PRO A 237 6.56 6.87 6.81
N LEU A 238 6.03 8.09 6.67
CA LEU A 238 4.59 8.39 6.64
C LEU A 238 4.00 7.97 5.28
N PRO A 239 3.07 6.99 5.24
CA PRO A 239 2.43 6.55 4.00
C PRO A 239 1.82 7.70 3.20
N PHE A 240 2.03 7.70 1.88
CA PHE A 240 1.57 8.71 0.91
C PHE A 240 2.12 10.13 1.08
N PHE A 241 2.91 10.40 2.12
CA PHE A 241 3.40 11.74 2.43
C PHE A 241 4.93 11.83 2.36
N SER A 242 5.63 10.85 2.93
CA SER A 242 7.09 10.83 2.97
C SER A 242 7.73 10.56 1.61
N TYR A 243 8.90 11.15 1.41
CA TYR A 243 9.74 10.90 0.23
C TYR A 243 10.48 9.57 0.35
N GLY A 244 9.85 8.47 -0.09
CA GLY A 244 10.50 7.15 -0.12
C GLY A 244 9.91 6.27 -1.22
N GLY A 245 10.66 6.07 -2.32
CA GLY A 245 10.16 5.35 -3.51
C GLY A 245 9.57 3.97 -3.21
N ASN A 246 10.31 3.11 -2.50
CA ASN A 246 9.84 1.75 -2.16
C ASN A 246 8.65 1.75 -1.20
N SER A 247 8.67 2.62 -0.18
CA SER A 247 7.55 2.72 0.75
C SER A 247 6.31 3.26 0.06
N MET A 248 6.44 4.24 -0.84
CA MET A 248 5.32 4.81 -1.58
C MET A 248 4.69 3.76 -2.51
N ILE A 249 5.51 2.98 -3.23
CA ILE A 249 5.04 1.87 -4.07
C ILE A 249 4.31 0.83 -3.21
N SER A 250 4.89 0.45 -2.07
CA SER A 250 4.28 -0.51 -1.13
C SER A 250 2.94 0.00 -0.60
N SER A 251 2.88 1.26 -0.13
CA SER A 251 1.63 1.88 0.35
C SER A 251 0.57 1.97 -0.75
N LEU A 252 0.95 2.32 -1.99
CA LEU A 252 0.03 2.34 -3.14
C LEU A 252 -0.50 0.95 -3.47
N PHE A 253 0.34 -0.09 -3.39
CA PHE A 253 -0.10 -1.48 -3.58
C PHE A 253 -1.10 -1.88 -2.50
N ILE A 254 -0.82 -1.57 -1.23
CA ILE A 254 -1.71 -1.87 -0.10
C ILE A 254 -3.05 -1.12 -0.23
N ALA A 255 -3.03 0.15 -0.63
CA ALA A 255 -4.27 0.88 -0.92
C ALA A 255 -5.02 0.28 -2.11
N GLY A 256 -4.32 -0.14 -3.16
CA GLY A 256 -4.92 -0.85 -4.29
C GLY A 256 -5.61 -2.15 -3.87
N LEU A 257 -5.00 -2.93 -2.97
CA LEU A 257 -5.63 -4.11 -2.37
C LEU A 257 -6.91 -3.75 -1.60
N LEU A 258 -6.86 -2.71 -0.76
CA LEU A 258 -8.03 -2.26 -0.01
C LEU A 258 -9.17 -1.81 -0.92
N ILE A 259 -8.87 -1.06 -1.99
CA ILE A 259 -9.85 -0.63 -3.00
C ILE A 259 -10.43 -1.84 -3.74
N ARG A 260 -9.58 -2.83 -4.10
CA ARG A 260 -10.03 -4.06 -4.75
C ARG A 260 -11.02 -4.83 -3.87
N VAL A 261 -10.68 -4.99 -2.58
CA VAL A 261 -11.58 -5.60 -1.60
C VAL A 261 -12.89 -4.81 -1.48
N ALA A 262 -12.82 -3.49 -1.39
CA ALA A 262 -14.01 -2.64 -1.33
C ALA A 262 -14.93 -2.86 -2.55
N ARG A 263 -14.36 -2.93 -3.75
CA ARG A 263 -15.10 -3.20 -4.99
C ARG A 263 -15.74 -4.59 -5.00
N GLU A 264 -15.00 -5.62 -4.58
CA GLU A 264 -15.50 -6.99 -4.53
C GLU A 264 -16.59 -7.17 -3.44
N SER A 265 -16.53 -6.41 -2.35
CA SER A 265 -17.55 -6.40 -1.29
C SER A 265 -18.91 -5.85 -1.74
N GLN A 266 -18.94 -5.04 -2.80
CA GLN A 266 -20.17 -4.44 -3.34
C GLN A 266 -20.86 -5.29 -4.42
N ASN A 267 -20.19 -6.33 -4.93
CA ASN A 267 -20.80 -7.25 -5.89
C ASN A 267 -21.74 -8.20 -5.16
N ALA A 268 -23.02 -7.83 -5.09
CA ALA A 268 -24.09 -8.66 -4.54
C ALA A 268 -24.17 -10.01 -5.26
N GLU A 269 -24.26 -11.09 -4.49
CA GLU A 269 -24.56 -12.43 -5.00
C GLU A 269 -25.98 -12.43 -5.58
N VAL A 270 -26.12 -12.73 -6.87
CA VAL A 270 -27.43 -12.85 -7.49
C VAL A 270 -27.97 -14.24 -7.17
N LEU A 271 -28.81 -14.31 -6.15
CA LEU A 271 -29.45 -15.54 -5.74
C LEU A 271 -30.51 -15.95 -6.79
N VAL A 272 -30.21 -16.96 -7.60
CA VAL A 272 -31.16 -17.52 -8.57
C VAL A 272 -32.11 -18.44 -7.79
N LEU A 273 -33.30 -17.95 -7.49
CA LEU A 273 -34.34 -18.77 -6.87
C LEU A 273 -34.82 -19.84 -7.87
N PRO A 274 -34.84 -21.13 -7.50
CA PRO A 274 -35.48 -22.15 -8.32
C PRO A 274 -36.96 -21.80 -8.47
N HIS A 275 -37.39 -21.52 -9.70
CA HIS A 275 -38.80 -21.32 -10.00
C HIS A 275 -39.45 -22.70 -10.18
N ALA A 276 -40.50 -23.00 -9.41
CA ALA A 276 -41.28 -24.23 -9.56
C ALA A 276 -42.21 -24.22 -10.80
N GLY A 277 -41.76 -23.61 -11.90
CA GLY A 277 -42.57 -23.39 -13.09
C GLY A 277 -41.70 -23.25 -14.33
N ASN A 278 -42.11 -23.97 -15.36
CA ASN A 278 -41.46 -24.06 -16.66
C ASN A 278 -41.49 -22.69 -17.38
N GLY A 279 -40.48 -21.84 -17.15
CA GLY A 279 -40.37 -20.54 -17.83
C GLY A 279 -39.35 -19.60 -17.20
N GLN A 280 -38.21 -19.45 -17.86
CA GLN A 280 -37.10 -18.47 -17.72
C GLN A 280 -36.77 -17.91 -16.31
N PRO A 281 -35.50 -17.96 -15.86
CA PRO A 281 -35.13 -17.51 -14.52
C PRO A 281 -35.37 -15.99 -14.36
N ALA A 282 -36.25 -15.62 -13.44
CA ALA A 282 -36.37 -14.25 -12.96
C ALA A 282 -35.18 -13.94 -12.03
N LEU A 283 -34.18 -13.23 -12.55
CA LEU A 283 -33.06 -12.71 -11.76
C LEU A 283 -33.58 -11.54 -10.89
N ILE A 284 -33.93 -11.82 -9.64
CA ILE A 284 -34.30 -10.78 -8.67
C ILE A 284 -33.05 -10.45 -7.84
N ARG A 285 -32.51 -9.24 -8.02
CA ARG A 285 -31.41 -8.70 -7.22
C ARG A 285 -31.98 -8.12 -5.93
N LEU A 286 -31.68 -8.73 -4.79
CA LEU A 286 -32.03 -8.18 -3.48
C LEU A 286 -31.07 -7.03 -3.15
N VAL A 287 -31.56 -5.81 -3.36
CA VAL A 287 -31.11 -4.47 -2.91
C VAL A 287 -29.60 -4.25 -2.66
N GLY A 288 -29.03 -3.34 -3.45
CA GLY A 288 -27.82 -2.57 -3.18
C GLY A 288 -27.89 -1.27 -3.99
N ASP A 289 -27.69 -0.14 -3.32
CA ASP A 289 -28.06 1.21 -3.78
C ASP A 289 -27.43 1.67 -5.11
N ASN A 290 -28.11 2.62 -5.74
CA ASN A 290 -28.12 3.00 -7.16
C ASN A 290 -26.79 3.42 -7.81
N ASN A 291 -26.44 2.80 -8.95
CA ASN A 291 -26.32 3.48 -10.25
C ASN A 291 -25.88 2.49 -11.34
N SER A 292 -26.45 2.65 -12.54
CA SER A 292 -26.22 1.91 -13.78
C SER A 292 -26.91 0.53 -13.87
N VAL A 293 -28.04 0.49 -14.59
CA VAL A 293 -28.23 -0.26 -15.86
C VAL A 293 -29.65 0.00 -16.38
N PRO A 294 -29.86 0.22 -17.70
CA PRO A 294 -31.19 0.43 -18.29
C PRO A 294 -32.02 -0.87 -18.22
N THR A 295 -33.24 -0.79 -17.70
CA THR A 295 -34.20 -1.90 -17.73
C THR A 295 -34.59 -2.24 -19.18
N ALA A 296 -34.54 -3.52 -19.51
CA ALA A 296 -34.99 -4.04 -20.80
C ALA A 296 -36.48 -3.69 -20.99
N ARG A 297 -36.75 -2.73 -21.87
CA ARG A 297 -38.09 -2.31 -22.27
C ARG A 297 -38.75 -3.46 -23.03
N THR A 298 -39.67 -4.17 -22.39
CA THR A 298 -40.53 -5.19 -23.03
C THR A 298 -41.31 -4.52 -24.16
N ARG A 299 -40.90 -4.78 -25.40
CA ARG A 299 -41.64 -4.38 -26.60
C ARG A 299 -42.89 -5.26 -26.69
N ARG A 300 -43.99 -4.82 -26.08
CA ARG A 300 -45.34 -5.35 -26.35
C ARG A 300 -45.66 -5.08 -27.83
N THR A 301 -45.54 -6.10 -28.67
CA THR A 301 -46.26 -6.15 -29.94
C THR A 301 -47.71 -6.50 -29.65
N LYS A 302 -48.62 -5.67 -30.16
CA LYS A 302 -50.08 -5.78 -30.04
C LYS A 302 -50.56 -7.19 -30.42
N THR A 303 -51.43 -7.73 -29.58
CA THR A 303 -52.38 -8.77 -29.95
C THR A 303 -53.59 -8.07 -30.59
N GLU A 304 -53.87 -8.37 -31.85
CA GLU A 304 -55.23 -8.29 -32.37
C GLU A 304 -55.73 -9.72 -32.60
N ALA A 305 -56.86 -9.97 -31.96
CA ALA A 305 -57.88 -11.00 -32.11
C ALA A 305 -57.71 -12.14 -33.15
N ASN A 306 -58.01 -13.34 -32.63
CA ASN A 306 -59.14 -14.19 -33.02
C ASN A 306 -58.77 -15.62 -33.51
N GLN A 307 -59.56 -16.56 -32.98
CA GLN A 307 -59.82 -17.94 -33.45
C GLN A 307 -58.85 -19.09 -33.04
N THR A 308 -59.35 -19.86 -32.08
CA THR A 308 -59.11 -21.28 -31.77
C THR A 308 -59.63 -22.23 -32.88
N PRO A 309 -59.57 -23.58 -32.77
CA PRO A 309 -58.47 -24.48 -32.39
C PRO A 309 -58.44 -25.79 -33.25
N HIS A 310 -57.30 -26.40 -33.59
CA HIS A 310 -57.25 -27.84 -33.99
C HIS A 310 -55.86 -28.43 -33.65
N ARG A 311 -55.76 -29.29 -32.64
CA ARG A 311 -55.80 -30.79 -32.64
C ARG A 311 -54.59 -31.50 -33.30
N VAL A 312 -53.84 -32.18 -32.41
CA VAL A 312 -53.27 -33.55 -32.52
C VAL A 312 -52.21 -33.81 -33.59
N PHE A 313 -50.98 -34.15 -33.17
CA PHE A 313 -50.34 -35.47 -33.39
C PHE A 313 -48.92 -35.51 -32.76
N LEU A 314 -48.63 -36.55 -31.97
CA LEU A 314 -47.28 -37.09 -31.76
C LEU A 314 -47.18 -38.34 -32.66
N PRO A 315 -46.01 -38.68 -33.25
CA PRO A 315 -45.05 -39.51 -32.50
C PRO A 315 -43.56 -39.30 -32.83
N ARG A 316 -42.73 -39.91 -31.96
CA ARG A 316 -41.40 -40.56 -32.14
C ARG A 316 -40.91 -40.69 -33.60
N GLU A 317 -39.62 -40.64 -33.97
CA GLU A 317 -38.39 -41.17 -33.35
C GLU A 317 -37.17 -40.83 -34.26
N VAL A 318 -35.95 -41.09 -33.74
CA VAL A 318 -34.77 -41.61 -34.48
C VAL A 318 -33.73 -40.66 -35.15
N GLN A 319 -32.48 -40.88 -34.71
CA GLN A 319 -31.15 -40.77 -35.35
C GLN A 319 -30.44 -39.42 -35.65
N LYS A 320 -29.28 -39.26 -34.97
CA LYS A 320 -28.01 -38.75 -35.55
C LYS A 320 -27.46 -39.80 -36.56
N PRO A 321 -26.43 -39.56 -37.42
CA PRO A 321 -25.40 -38.49 -37.40
C PRO A 321 -25.02 -37.95 -38.82
N GLY A 322 -23.96 -37.15 -38.91
CA GLY A 322 -23.12 -37.13 -40.12
C GLY A 322 -22.91 -35.75 -40.76
N ALA A 323 -21.64 -35.44 -40.96
CA ALA A 323 -21.10 -34.20 -41.50
C ALA A 323 -21.21 -34.10 -43.03
N ASN A 324 -21.43 -32.89 -43.57
CA ASN A 324 -20.50 -32.17 -44.46
C ASN A 324 -21.20 -30.98 -45.16
N SER A 325 -20.53 -29.83 -45.08
CA SER A 325 -20.73 -28.55 -45.80
C SER A 325 -20.65 -28.72 -47.34
N PRO A 326 -20.84 -27.68 -48.23
CA PRO A 326 -20.67 -26.24 -47.98
C PRO A 326 -21.53 -25.24 -48.80
N ALA A 327 -21.18 -23.96 -48.61
CA ALA A 327 -21.46 -22.77 -49.45
C ALA A 327 -22.87 -22.14 -49.25
N SER A 328 -23.05 -20.84 -49.03
CA SER A 328 -22.25 -19.69 -49.50
C SER A 328 -22.63 -18.40 -48.74
N LEU A 329 -21.65 -17.47 -48.67
CA LEU A 329 -21.79 -15.99 -48.63
C LEU A 329 -22.51 -15.37 -47.39
N ARG A 330 -22.02 -14.36 -46.67
CA ARG A 330 -21.01 -13.31 -46.90
C ARG A 330 -20.90 -12.45 -45.60
N ARG A 331 -19.73 -11.84 -45.35
CA ARG A 331 -19.47 -10.64 -44.48
C ARG A 331 -19.57 -10.88 -42.95
N HIS A 332 -18.68 -10.40 -42.06
CA HIS A 332 -17.58 -9.44 -42.12
C HIS A 332 -16.54 -9.76 -41.00
N ARG A 333 -15.26 -9.61 -41.36
CA ARG A 333 -14.06 -9.28 -40.54
C ARG A 333 -14.34 -8.44 -39.28
N ARG A 334 -13.53 -8.39 -38.21
CA ARG A 334 -12.28 -9.04 -37.77
C ARG A 334 -12.13 -8.67 -36.28
N ARG A 335 -11.60 -9.59 -35.48
CA ARG A 335 -11.10 -9.33 -34.12
C ARG A 335 -9.72 -8.64 -34.17
N SER A 336 -9.42 -8.06 -33.00
CA SER A 336 -8.11 -7.83 -32.39
C SER A 336 -7.39 -6.52 -32.72
N LEU A 337 -7.36 -5.68 -31.69
CA LEU A 337 -6.90 -4.31 -31.60
C LEU A 337 -5.48 -4.28 -30.99
N ILE A 338 -4.55 -5.10 -31.50
CA ILE A 338 -3.16 -5.20 -31.00
C ILE A 338 -2.17 -4.80 -32.12
N GLN A 339 -2.50 -3.76 -32.88
CA GLN A 339 -1.63 -3.30 -33.97
C GLN A 339 -1.65 -1.78 -34.18
N ARG A 340 -1.81 -0.99 -33.10
CA ARG A 340 -1.86 0.48 -33.18
C ARG A 340 -0.81 1.26 -32.41
N ILE A 341 0.21 0.62 -31.83
CA ILE A 341 1.21 1.36 -31.03
C ILE A 341 2.65 1.21 -31.54
N PHE A 342 2.96 0.23 -32.40
CA PHE A 342 4.33 0.07 -32.89
C PHE A 342 4.42 -0.04 -34.41
N GLY A 343 5.02 0.99 -35.01
CA GLY A 343 5.72 0.91 -36.28
C GLY A 343 5.13 1.76 -37.40
N GLN A 344 5.74 2.92 -37.66
CA GLN A 344 6.44 3.07 -38.93
C GLN A 344 7.49 4.19 -38.88
N SER A 345 8.69 3.78 -39.26
CA SER A 345 9.92 4.54 -39.44
C SER A 345 10.08 5.02 -40.88
N ASN A 346 10.65 6.22 -41.01
CA ASN A 346 11.63 6.69 -42.01
C ASN A 346 11.28 6.74 -43.51
N VAL A 347 11.61 7.89 -44.13
CA VAL A 347 12.55 8.00 -45.27
C VAL A 347 13.21 9.41 -45.32
N ARG A 348 14.57 9.43 -45.25
CA ARG A 348 15.63 10.26 -45.92
C ARG A 348 15.53 11.80 -45.98
N SER A 349 16.60 12.61 -46.01
CA SER A 349 18.07 12.48 -45.94
C SER A 349 18.68 13.89 -46.02
N SER A 350 19.76 14.21 -45.29
CA SER A 350 21.00 14.87 -45.80
C SER A 350 21.86 15.47 -44.67
N THR A 351 23.07 14.90 -44.55
CA THR A 351 24.38 15.55 -44.43
C THR A 351 24.77 16.36 -43.18
N SER A 352 26.04 16.13 -42.76
CA SER A 352 26.95 16.99 -42.00
C SER A 352 27.23 16.62 -40.52
N GLN A 353 28.31 15.85 -40.35
CA GLN A 353 29.46 16.07 -39.44
C GLN A 353 29.25 16.57 -38.00
N GLY A 354 29.91 15.85 -37.06
CA GLY A 354 30.46 16.46 -35.83
C GLY A 354 30.03 15.80 -34.51
N LYS A 355 30.86 14.90 -33.97
CA LYS A 355 30.83 14.55 -32.53
C LYS A 355 31.22 15.79 -31.70
N PRO A 356 30.56 16.12 -30.58
CA PRO A 356 31.15 16.96 -29.56
C PRO A 356 31.69 16.11 -28.41
N GLN A 357 32.99 16.26 -28.15
CA GLN A 357 33.61 16.00 -26.85
C GLN A 357 33.01 16.94 -25.79
N PRO A 358 32.97 16.55 -24.50
CA PRO A 358 32.54 17.45 -23.43
C PRO A 358 33.60 18.53 -23.23
N SER A 359 33.19 19.80 -23.31
CA SER A 359 34.03 20.97 -23.13
C SER A 359 34.42 21.18 -21.66
N HIS A 360 35.72 21.24 -21.40
CA HIS A 360 36.37 21.51 -20.11
C HIS A 360 35.90 22.82 -19.40
N SER A 361 35.18 23.72 -20.10
CA SER A 361 34.78 25.02 -19.57
C SER A 361 33.65 24.98 -18.53
N VAL A 362 32.79 23.96 -18.55
CA VAL A 362 31.65 23.86 -17.61
C VAL A 362 32.10 23.34 -16.25
N GLU A 363 33.10 22.45 -16.22
CA GLU A 363 33.69 21.94 -14.98
C GLU A 363 34.55 22.99 -14.28
N GLU A 364 35.33 23.77 -15.02
CA GLU A 364 36.09 24.90 -14.48
C GLU A 364 35.16 25.98 -13.90
N ALA A 365 34.05 26.30 -14.59
CA ALA A 365 33.05 27.23 -14.08
C ALA A 365 32.38 26.74 -12.78
N ARG A 366 32.15 25.42 -12.65
CA ARG A 366 31.66 24.82 -11.39
C ARG A 366 32.70 24.89 -10.28
N HIS A 367 33.96 24.61 -10.58
CA HIS A 367 35.06 24.67 -9.61
C HIS A 367 35.29 26.09 -9.08
N LEU A 368 35.27 27.10 -9.95
CA LEU A 368 35.40 28.51 -9.57
C LEU A 368 34.22 28.97 -8.71
N ARG A 369 32.99 28.52 -9.02
CA ARG A 369 31.80 28.84 -8.22
C ARG A 369 31.88 28.21 -6.82
N ILE A 370 32.41 26.99 -6.70
CA ILE A 370 32.61 26.32 -5.42
C ILE A 370 33.70 27.02 -4.58
N GLN A 371 34.80 27.46 -5.21
CA GLN A 371 35.84 28.21 -4.52
C GLN A 371 35.35 29.58 -4.04
N ALA A 372 34.54 30.28 -4.84
CA ALA A 372 33.93 31.56 -4.45
C ALA A 372 32.99 31.39 -3.22
N LEU A 373 32.23 30.29 -3.17
CA LEU A 373 31.37 29.97 -2.02
C LEU A 373 32.17 29.63 -0.75
N LYS A 374 33.29 28.91 -0.89
CA LYS A 374 34.20 28.64 0.25
C LYS A 374 34.84 29.93 0.79
N LYS A 375 35.25 30.85 -0.08
CA LYS A 375 35.81 32.16 0.32
C LYS A 375 34.78 33.03 1.07
N ARG A 376 33.52 33.05 0.60
CA ARG A 376 32.42 33.74 1.31
C ARG A 376 32.10 33.13 2.66
N ARG A 377 32.24 31.80 2.81
CA ARG A 377 32.06 31.11 4.09
C ARG A 377 33.15 31.47 5.11
N GLN A 378 34.40 31.59 4.68
CA GLN A 378 35.51 32.00 5.56
C GLN A 378 35.40 33.46 6.01
N HIS A 379 34.88 34.34 5.15
CA HIS A 379 34.72 35.76 5.47
C HIS A 379 33.52 36.07 6.39
N ARG A 380 32.62 35.10 6.60
CA ARG A 380 31.52 35.18 7.59
C ARG A 380 31.83 34.50 8.92
N LEU A 381 32.95 33.76 8.98
CA LEU A 381 33.42 33.05 10.18
C LEU A 381 34.57 33.80 10.89
N ARG A 382 35.09 34.86 10.26
CA ARG A 382 35.85 35.94 10.90
C ARG A 382 34.89 37.11 11.07
#